data_AF-A0A1V6PMB6-F1
#
_entry.id   AF-A0A1V6PMB6-F1
#
_cell.length_a   1.000
_cell.length_b   1.000
_cell.length_c   1.000
_cell.angle_alpha   90.00
_cell.angle_beta   90.00
_cell.angle_gamma   90.00
#
_symmetry.space_group_name_H-M   'P 1'
#
loop_
_entity.id
_entity.type
_entity.pdbx_description
1 polymer ?
#
loop_
_entity_poly.entity_id
_entity_poly.type
_entity_poly.pdbx_seq_one_letter_code
_entity_poly.pdbx_strand_id
1 'polypeptide(L)'
;MPPKRTQKAQKLLEQEGKILLAIKSIQNGQITTIAAAARSFEVPRSTLQARINGRTNRSDTRANGYKLTKIEEESIKSWLISMDQRGAALTISMLADMANLLLKERGETPVQRVGKNWPTNYLNRHSELTSRFSRKYDYKRALMEDPKVITEWFNLFQNTIIKYGILSDDIYNFDESGFAMGISATTKIIT
;
A
#
# COMPACT_ATOMS: atom_id res chain seq x y z
N MET A 1 17.51 -5.77 1.65
CA MET A 1 17.20 -7.19 1.44
C MET A 1 15.72 -7.42 1.74
N PRO A 2 14.94 -8.09 0.86
CA PRO A 2 13.59 -8.48 1.21
C PRO A 2 13.62 -9.41 2.44
N PRO A 3 12.63 -9.31 3.34
CA PRO A 3 12.64 -10.10 4.57
C PRO A 3 12.61 -11.59 4.25
N LYS A 4 13.50 -12.37 4.87
CA LYS A 4 13.48 -13.84 4.79
C LYS A 4 12.13 -14.32 5.33
N ARG A 5 11.33 -14.96 4.47
CA ARG A 5 10.08 -15.61 4.89
C ARG A 5 10.39 -16.64 5.97
N THR A 6 9.52 -16.71 6.98
CA THR A 6 9.58 -17.76 8.00
C THR A 6 9.44 -19.14 7.34
N GLN A 7 10.19 -20.14 7.83
CA GLN A 7 10.20 -21.51 7.28
C GLN A 7 8.78 -22.10 7.12
N LYS A 8 7.87 -21.76 8.05
CA LYS A 8 6.46 -22.15 8.00
C LYS A 8 5.72 -21.58 6.78
N ALA A 9 5.98 -20.33 6.40
CA ALA A 9 5.35 -19.69 5.25
C ALA A 9 5.85 -20.28 3.92
N GLN A 10 7.13 -20.63 3.84
CA GLN A 10 7.70 -21.32 2.67
C GLN A 10 7.05 -22.69 2.48
N LYS A 11 6.94 -23.48 3.55
CA LYS A 11 6.30 -24.80 3.51
C LYS A 11 4.84 -24.77 3.05
N LEU A 12 4.07 -23.75 3.48
CA LEU A 12 2.68 -23.57 3.03
C LEU A 12 2.58 -23.21 1.55
N LEU A 13 3.49 -22.39 1.03
CA LEU A 13 3.57 -22.05 -0.39
C LEU A 13 3.94 -23.24 -1.27
N GLU A 14 4.92 -24.04 -0.84
CA GLU A 14 5.31 -25.27 -1.54
C GLU A 14 4.16 -26.27 -1.59
N GLN A 15 3.44 -26.44 -0.47
CA GLN A 15 2.26 -27.30 -0.40
C GLN A 15 1.16 -26.81 -1.36
N GLU A 16 0.93 -25.51 -1.44
CA GLU A 16 -0.03 -24.93 -2.37
C GLU A 16 0.39 -25.14 -3.84
N GLY A 17 1.68 -24.99 -4.14
CA GLY A 17 2.23 -25.28 -5.47
C GLY A 17 1.98 -26.73 -5.90
N LYS A 18 2.20 -27.69 -5.00
CA LYS A 18 1.91 -29.11 -5.23
C LYS A 18 0.43 -29.36 -5.50
N ILE A 19 -0.46 -28.71 -4.75
CA ILE A 19 -1.92 -28.78 -4.97
C ILE A 19 -2.31 -28.28 -6.36
N LEU A 20 -1.78 -27.12 -6.79
CA LEU A 20 -2.09 -26.54 -8.09
C LEU A 20 -1.59 -27.42 -9.25
N LEU A 21 -0.39 -28.00 -9.12
CA LEU A 21 0.13 -28.96 -10.09
C LEU A 21 -0.74 -30.22 -10.18
N ALA A 22 -1.19 -30.75 -9.04
CA ALA A 22 -2.10 -31.90 -8.99
C ALA A 22 -3.44 -31.60 -9.69
N ILE A 23 -4.04 -30.43 -9.43
CA ILE A 23 -5.27 -30.01 -10.11
C ILE A 23 -5.05 -29.91 -11.62
N LYS A 24 -3.95 -29.27 -12.05
CA LYS A 24 -3.61 -29.10 -13.46
C LYS A 24 -3.37 -30.45 -14.17
N SER A 25 -2.74 -31.41 -13.49
CA SER A 25 -2.52 -32.76 -14.04
C SER A 25 -3.84 -33.53 -14.27
N ILE A 26 -4.83 -33.33 -13.40
CA ILE A 26 -6.17 -33.92 -13.54
C ILE A 26 -6.92 -33.24 -14.69
N GLN A 27 -6.89 -31.90 -14.76
CA GLN A 27 -7.53 -31.13 -15.83
C GLN A 27 -6.94 -31.45 -17.20
N ASN A 28 -5.63 -31.69 -17.28
CA ASN A 28 -4.93 -32.07 -18.52
C ASN A 28 -5.10 -33.56 -18.87
N GLY A 29 -5.84 -34.35 -18.08
CA GLY A 29 -6.06 -35.77 -18.32
C GLY A 29 -4.85 -36.67 -18.10
N GLN A 30 -3.74 -36.14 -17.57
CA GLN A 30 -2.53 -36.93 -17.27
C GLN A 30 -2.77 -37.92 -16.12
N ILE A 31 -3.63 -37.54 -15.17
CA ILE A 31 -4.05 -38.39 -14.08
C ILE A 31 -5.57 -38.37 -13.99
N THR A 32 -6.19 -39.55 -14.08
CA THR A 32 -7.65 -39.68 -14.17
C THR A 32 -8.35 -39.65 -12.82
N THR A 33 -7.66 -39.99 -11.72
CA THR A 33 -8.28 -40.06 -10.38
C THR A 33 -7.62 -39.13 -9.38
N ILE A 34 -8.46 -38.51 -8.53
CA ILE A 34 -8.01 -37.65 -7.42
C ILE A 34 -7.05 -38.41 -6.49
N ALA A 35 -7.30 -39.70 -6.25
CA ALA A 35 -6.47 -40.54 -5.39
C ALA A 35 -5.09 -40.85 -5.97
N ALA A 36 -4.96 -40.95 -7.29
CA ALA A 36 -3.66 -41.11 -7.95
C ALA A 36 -2.89 -39.79 -7.91
N ALA A 37 -3.54 -38.67 -8.21
CA ALA A 37 -2.89 -37.35 -8.19
C ALA A 37 -2.42 -36.97 -6.77
N ALA A 38 -3.23 -37.24 -5.75
CA ALA A 38 -2.85 -37.04 -4.35
C ALA A 38 -1.56 -37.81 -3.98
N ARG A 39 -1.40 -39.04 -4.47
CA ARG A 39 -0.19 -39.85 -4.24
C ARG A 39 1.00 -39.33 -5.03
N SER A 40 0.84 -39.05 -6.32
CA SER A 40 1.93 -38.60 -7.19
C SER A 40 2.52 -37.25 -6.77
N PHE A 41 1.68 -36.34 -6.25
CA PHE A 41 2.10 -35.00 -5.83
C PHE A 41 2.29 -34.87 -4.31
N GLU A 42 2.17 -35.96 -3.54
CA GLU A 42 2.33 -35.98 -2.07
C GLU A 42 1.42 -34.98 -1.34
N VAL A 43 0.15 -34.91 -1.75
CA VAL A 43 -0.86 -34.00 -1.17
C VAL A 43 -1.97 -34.83 -0.50
N PRO A 44 -2.50 -34.41 0.66
CA PRO A 44 -3.67 -35.07 1.24
C PRO A 44 -4.87 -35.09 0.28
N ARG A 45 -5.44 -36.28 0.06
CA ARG A 45 -6.59 -36.47 -0.86
C ARG A 45 -7.77 -35.57 -0.52
N SER A 46 -8.10 -35.41 0.77
CA SER A 46 -9.20 -34.57 1.23
C SER A 46 -8.99 -33.09 0.88
N THR A 47 -7.76 -32.59 1.02
CA THR A 47 -7.39 -31.22 0.63
C THR A 47 -7.51 -31.03 -0.88
N LEU A 48 -6.99 -31.95 -1.68
CA LEU A 48 -7.09 -31.90 -3.14
C LEU A 48 -8.55 -31.92 -3.60
N GLN A 49 -9.36 -32.83 -3.05
CA GLN A 49 -10.78 -32.92 -3.35
C GLN A 49 -11.54 -31.64 -2.97
N ALA A 50 -11.26 -31.05 -1.80
CA ALA A 50 -11.86 -29.78 -1.40
C ALA A 50 -11.49 -28.62 -2.33
N ARG A 51 -10.23 -28.56 -2.81
CA ARG A 51 -9.77 -27.52 -3.76
C ARG A 51 -10.44 -27.69 -5.13
N ILE A 52 -10.60 -28.93 -5.62
CA ILE A 52 -11.35 -29.23 -6.86
C ILE A 52 -12.83 -28.84 -6.73
N ASN A 53 -13.43 -29.07 -5.56
CA ASN A 53 -14.81 -28.67 -5.27
C ASN A 53 -14.98 -27.15 -5.03
N GLY A 54 -13.96 -26.33 -5.31
CA GLY A 54 -14.05 -24.87 -5.30
C GLY A 54 -13.57 -24.18 -4.02
N ARG A 55 -13.03 -24.92 -3.03
CA ARG A 55 -12.42 -24.28 -1.85
C ARG A 55 -11.15 -23.57 -2.26
N THR A 56 -11.09 -22.26 -2.06
CA THR A 56 -9.91 -21.42 -2.34
C THR A 56 -8.84 -21.52 -1.25
N ASN A 57 -7.58 -21.22 -1.59
CA ASN A 57 -6.51 -21.18 -0.60
C ASN A 57 -6.76 -20.03 0.38
N ARG A 58 -6.45 -20.25 1.66
CA ARG A 58 -6.71 -19.26 2.72
C ARG A 58 -5.96 -17.95 2.48
N SER A 59 -4.76 -17.99 1.91
CA SER A 59 -4.00 -16.77 1.57
C SER A 59 -4.68 -15.91 0.51
N ASP A 60 -5.46 -16.54 -0.37
CA ASP A 60 -6.10 -15.88 -1.50
C ASP A 60 -7.52 -15.43 -1.14
N THR A 61 -8.11 -16.03 -0.10
CA THR A 61 -9.39 -15.58 0.45
C THR A 61 -9.22 -14.35 1.34
N ARG A 62 -10.13 -13.40 1.16
CA ARG A 62 -10.32 -12.31 2.11
C ARG A 62 -10.63 -12.88 3.50
N ALA A 63 -9.99 -12.35 4.53
CA ALA A 63 -10.31 -12.73 5.91
C ALA A 63 -11.76 -12.36 6.25
N ASN A 64 -12.35 -13.06 7.20
CA ASN A 64 -13.73 -12.78 7.62
C ASN A 64 -13.77 -11.50 8.46
N GLY A 65 -14.91 -10.80 8.50
CA GLY A 65 -15.12 -9.65 9.39
C GLY A 65 -14.72 -8.28 8.82
N TYR A 66 -14.55 -8.15 7.50
CA TYR A 66 -14.48 -6.82 6.88
C TYR A 66 -15.85 -6.16 6.93
N LYS A 67 -15.89 -4.91 7.41
CA LYS A 67 -17.12 -4.09 7.45
C LYS A 67 -17.50 -3.55 6.06
N LEU A 68 -16.49 -3.24 5.25
CA LEU A 68 -16.67 -2.74 3.88
C LEU A 68 -16.53 -3.88 2.87
N THR A 69 -17.27 -3.80 1.77
CA THR A 69 -17.11 -4.67 0.59
C THR A 69 -15.80 -4.35 -0.13
N LYS A 70 -15.39 -5.22 -1.04
CA LYS A 70 -14.20 -4.99 -1.88
C LYS A 70 -14.37 -3.74 -2.75
N ILE A 71 -15.57 -3.55 -3.31
CA ILE A 71 -15.91 -2.40 -4.15
C ILE A 71 -15.83 -1.10 -3.36
N GLU A 72 -16.38 -1.06 -2.14
CA GLU A 72 -16.29 0.13 -1.30
C GLU A 72 -14.83 0.47 -0.92
N GLU A 73 -14.00 -0.53 -0.60
CA GLU A 73 -12.57 -0.29 -0.33
C GLU A 73 -11.81 0.21 -1.57
N GLU A 74 -12.14 -0.29 -2.77
CA GLU A 74 -11.59 0.18 -4.04
C GLU A 74 -12.04 1.61 -4.40
N SER A 75 -13.29 1.97 -4.09
CA SER A 75 -13.82 3.32 -4.24
C SER A 75 -13.11 4.31 -3.32
N ILE A 76 -12.87 3.94 -2.06
CA ILE A 76 -12.08 4.76 -1.11
C ILE A 76 -10.66 4.95 -1.64
N LYS A 77 -10.03 3.90 -2.18
CA LYS A 77 -8.67 3.99 -2.75
C LYS A 77 -8.63 4.97 -3.93
N SER A 78 -9.56 4.83 -4.86
CA SER A 78 -9.68 5.73 -6.03
C SER A 78 -9.91 7.18 -5.60
N TRP A 79 -10.74 7.38 -4.58
CA TRP A 79 -10.99 8.70 -3.99
C TRP A 79 -9.71 9.30 -3.36
N LEU A 80 -8.96 8.52 -2.58
CA LEU A 80 -7.69 8.96 -1.98
C LEU A 80 -6.69 9.41 -3.04
N ILE A 81 -6.47 8.60 -4.08
CA ILE A 81 -5.54 8.91 -5.19
C ILE A 81 -5.98 10.18 -5.91
N SER A 82 -7.28 10.30 -6.21
CA SER A 82 -7.83 11.49 -6.88
C SER A 82 -7.68 12.76 -6.04
N MET A 83 -7.79 12.65 -4.71
CA MET A 83 -7.59 13.78 -3.79
C MET A 83 -6.11 14.16 -3.68
N ASP A 84 -5.21 13.18 -3.61
CA ASP A 84 -3.76 13.41 -3.61
C ASP A 84 -3.28 14.11 -4.88
N GLN A 85 -3.75 13.66 -6.06
CA GLN A 85 -3.47 14.31 -7.35
C GLN A 85 -3.91 15.78 -7.42
N ARG A 86 -4.91 16.17 -6.61
CA ARG A 86 -5.39 17.56 -6.50
C ARG A 86 -4.67 18.37 -5.41
N GLY A 87 -3.68 17.78 -4.75
CA GLY A 87 -2.93 18.42 -3.66
C GLY A 87 -3.71 18.51 -2.34
N ALA A 88 -4.78 17.72 -2.16
CA ALA A 88 -5.53 17.73 -0.91
C ALA A 88 -4.77 17.00 0.19
N ALA A 89 -4.57 17.67 1.33
CA ALA A 89 -3.94 17.08 2.50
C ALA A 89 -4.90 16.14 3.25
N LEU A 90 -5.01 14.89 2.79
CA LEU A 90 -5.90 13.89 3.39
C LEU A 90 -5.36 13.37 4.72
N THR A 91 -6.16 13.47 5.78
CA THR A 91 -5.79 12.97 7.11
C THR A 91 -6.34 11.57 7.37
N ILE A 92 -5.76 10.88 8.37
CA ILE A 92 -6.25 9.55 8.80
C ILE A 92 -7.69 9.61 9.31
N SER A 93 -8.11 10.72 9.95
CA SER A 93 -9.50 10.90 10.37
C SER A 93 -10.43 11.02 9.17
N MET A 94 -10.08 11.79 8.14
CA MET A 94 -10.87 11.91 6.92
C MET A 94 -11.10 10.57 6.23
N LEU A 95 -10.09 9.69 6.23
CA LEU A 95 -10.24 8.31 5.74
C LEU A 95 -11.28 7.52 6.57
N ALA A 96 -11.23 7.63 7.90
CA ALA A 96 -12.21 6.99 8.77
C ALA A 96 -13.62 7.55 8.54
N ASP A 97 -13.74 8.87 8.35
CA ASP A 97 -15.00 9.56 8.14
C ASP A 97 -15.63 9.15 6.81
N MET A 98 -14.84 9.07 5.74
CA MET A 98 -15.31 8.59 4.43
C MET A 98 -15.82 7.15 4.50
N ALA A 99 -15.09 6.28 5.21
CA ALA A 99 -15.52 4.90 5.42
C ALA A 99 -16.83 4.80 6.25
N ASN A 100 -16.97 5.62 7.29
CA ASN A 100 -18.19 5.69 8.09
C ASN A 100 -19.37 6.29 7.30
N LEU A 101 -19.10 7.23 6.39
CA LEU A 101 -20.10 7.78 5.49
C LEU A 101 -20.67 6.69 4.60
N LEU A 102 -19.82 5.89 3.95
CA LEU A 102 -20.28 4.76 3.14
C LEU A 102 -21.12 3.74 3.94
N LEU A 103 -20.69 3.41 5.16
CA LEU A 103 -21.44 2.49 6.02
C LEU A 103 -22.79 3.07 6.45
N LYS A 104 -22.88 4.39 6.66
CA LYS A 104 -24.12 5.08 6.99
C LYS A 104 -25.09 5.07 5.82
N GLU A 105 -24.62 5.35 4.61
CA GLU A 105 -25.45 5.33 3.39
C GLU A 105 -25.98 3.94 3.04
N ARG A 106 -25.33 2.87 3.52
CA ARG A 106 -25.85 1.51 3.35
C ARG A 106 -27.17 1.27 4.11
N GLY A 107 -27.47 2.06 5.14
CA GLY A 107 -28.75 2.01 5.85
C GLY A 107 -28.96 0.78 6.74
N GLU A 108 -27.91 0.01 7.05
CA GLU A 108 -28.00 -1.12 7.98
C GLU A 108 -28.27 -0.65 9.43
N THR A 109 -29.16 -1.35 10.14
CA THR A 109 -29.45 -1.12 11.56
C THR A 109 -28.89 -2.25 12.42
N PRO A 110 -28.08 -1.96 13.45
CA PRO A 110 -27.55 -0.65 13.86
C PRO A 110 -26.48 -0.12 12.90
N VAL A 111 -26.34 1.21 12.83
CA VAL A 111 -25.34 1.87 11.98
C VAL A 111 -23.94 1.39 12.37
N GLN A 112 -23.30 0.65 11.47
CA GLN A 112 -21.96 0.17 11.68
C GLN A 112 -20.95 1.31 11.54
N ARG A 113 -19.94 1.33 12.41
CA ARG A 113 -18.80 2.24 12.33
C ARG A 113 -17.49 1.48 12.23
N VAL A 114 -16.50 2.03 11.55
CA VAL A 114 -15.15 1.46 11.53
C VAL A 114 -14.47 1.60 12.89
N GLY A 115 -13.60 0.66 13.23
CA GLY A 115 -12.85 0.70 14.49
C GLY A 115 -11.71 1.71 14.45
N LYS A 116 -11.21 2.13 15.61
CA LYS A 116 -10.09 3.09 15.76
C LYS A 116 -8.86 2.74 14.91
N ASN A 117 -8.51 1.45 14.83
CA ASN A 117 -7.34 0.97 14.10
C ASN A 117 -7.60 0.67 12.62
N TRP A 118 -8.85 0.83 12.15
CA TRP A 118 -9.22 0.50 10.78
C TRP A 118 -8.46 1.33 9.74
N PRO A 119 -8.32 2.67 9.87
CA PRO A 119 -7.58 3.46 8.88
C PRO A 119 -6.11 3.04 8.76
N THR A 120 -5.44 2.78 9.88
CA THR A 120 -4.05 2.31 9.89
C THR A 120 -3.92 0.94 9.23
N ASN A 121 -4.84 0.02 9.54
CA ASN A 121 -4.87 -1.30 8.93
C ASN A 121 -5.20 -1.24 7.43
N TYR A 122 -6.07 -0.31 7.02
CA TYR A 122 -6.37 -0.08 5.62
C TYR A 122 -5.10 0.31 4.84
N LEU A 123 -4.35 1.30 5.34
CA LEU A 123 -3.08 1.71 4.73
C LEU A 123 -2.06 0.56 4.69
N ASN A 124 -1.93 -0.21 5.77
CA ASN A 124 -1.02 -1.37 5.80
C ASN A 124 -1.36 -2.45 4.77
N ARG A 125 -2.63 -2.56 4.35
CA ARG A 125 -3.08 -3.51 3.32
C ARG A 125 -2.86 -2.99 1.89
N HIS A 126 -2.75 -1.68 1.71
CA HIS A 126 -2.59 -1.02 0.42
C HIS A 126 -1.20 -0.43 0.34
N SER A 127 -0.22 -1.23 -0.12
CA SER A 127 1.17 -0.79 -0.26
C SER A 127 1.36 0.36 -1.24
N GLU A 128 0.35 0.67 -2.06
CA GLU A 128 0.37 1.82 -2.96
C GLU A 128 0.08 3.13 -2.23
N LEU A 129 -0.50 3.07 -1.02
CA LEU A 129 -0.80 4.22 -0.19
C LEU A 129 0.22 4.29 0.93
N THR A 130 0.84 5.45 1.10
CA THR A 130 1.73 5.72 2.23
C THR A 130 1.15 6.82 3.11
N SER A 131 1.68 6.94 4.32
CA SER A 131 1.34 8.07 5.18
C SER A 131 2.61 8.77 5.61
N ARG A 132 2.61 10.10 5.52
CA ARG A 132 3.75 10.95 5.81
C ARG A 132 3.31 12.06 6.75
N PHE A 133 4.23 12.58 7.56
CA PHE A 133 3.95 13.76 8.35
C PHE A 133 4.13 15.00 7.47
N SER A 134 3.06 15.78 7.34
CA SER A 134 3.15 17.08 6.68
C SER A 134 3.95 18.02 7.57
N ARG A 135 4.97 18.65 6.98
CA ARG A 135 5.71 19.73 7.63
C ARG A 135 5.04 21.04 7.25
N LYS A 136 4.87 21.94 8.23
CA LYS A 136 4.41 23.29 7.93
C LYS A 136 5.42 23.95 7.00
N TYR A 137 4.94 24.34 5.83
CA TYR A 137 5.69 25.18 4.91
C TYR A 137 5.58 26.63 5.36
N ASP A 138 6.68 27.38 5.34
CA ASP A 138 6.64 28.79 5.72
C ASP A 138 5.84 29.56 4.65
N TYR A 139 4.72 30.14 5.06
CA TYR A 139 3.84 30.89 4.17
C TYR A 139 4.55 32.06 3.50
N LYS A 140 5.43 32.76 4.23
CA LYS A 140 6.19 33.89 3.66
C LYS A 140 7.17 33.40 2.59
N ARG A 141 7.74 32.22 2.80
CA ARG A 141 8.61 31.57 1.80
C ARG A 141 7.80 31.19 0.55
N ALA A 142 6.63 30.60 0.71
CA ALA A 142 5.75 30.26 -0.41
C ALA A 142 5.35 31.49 -1.25
N LEU A 143 5.12 32.64 -0.61
CA LEU A 143 4.73 33.87 -1.28
C LEU A 143 5.90 34.51 -2.06
N MET A 144 7.13 34.28 -1.61
CA MET A 144 8.35 34.87 -2.17
C MET A 144 9.01 33.98 -3.24
N GLU A 145 8.55 32.75 -3.42
CA GLU A 145 9.05 31.81 -4.42
C GLU A 145 8.42 32.08 -5.78
N ASP A 146 9.13 32.78 -6.65
CA ASP A 146 8.79 32.88 -8.08
C ASP A 146 9.40 31.68 -8.84
N PRO A 147 8.58 30.77 -9.40
CA PRO A 147 9.08 29.62 -10.14
C PRO A 147 10.04 29.99 -11.27
N LYS A 148 9.88 31.15 -11.92
CA LYS A 148 10.77 31.59 -13.00
C LYS A 148 12.16 31.93 -12.47
N VAL A 149 12.23 32.74 -11.42
CA VAL A 149 13.49 33.15 -10.78
C VAL A 149 14.25 31.92 -10.26
N ILE A 150 13.54 30.99 -9.63
CA ILE A 150 14.14 29.75 -9.11
C ILE A 150 14.68 28.90 -10.26
N THR A 151 13.90 28.71 -11.33
CA THR A 151 14.32 27.91 -12.48
C THR A 151 15.51 28.52 -13.21
N GLU A 152 15.50 29.84 -13.42
CA GLU A 152 16.62 30.57 -14.04
C GLU A 152 17.90 30.46 -13.20
N TRP A 153 17.79 30.59 -11.88
CA TRP A 153 18.93 30.42 -10.97
C TRP A 153 19.51 29.01 -11.05
N PHE A 154 18.68 27.96 -10.99
CA PHE A 154 19.15 26.58 -11.10
C PHE A 154 19.77 26.27 -12.46
N ASN A 155 19.22 26.82 -13.55
CA ASN A 155 19.80 26.68 -14.88
C ASN A 155 21.18 27.34 -14.96
N LEU A 156 21.33 28.55 -14.40
CA LEU A 156 22.63 29.24 -14.34
C LEU A 156 23.64 28.46 -13.49
N PHE A 157 23.21 27.93 -12.36
CA PHE A 157 24.04 27.10 -11.49
C PHE A 157 24.52 25.82 -12.19
N GLN A 158 23.63 25.10 -12.88
CA GLN A 158 24.01 23.91 -13.66
C GLN A 158 24.97 24.27 -14.81
N ASN A 159 24.70 25.36 -15.54
CA ASN A 159 25.57 25.81 -16.61
C ASN A 159 26.97 26.19 -16.12
N THR A 160 27.08 26.78 -14.93
CA THR A 160 28.38 27.13 -14.33
C THR A 160 29.16 25.91 -13.85
N ILE A 161 28.49 24.92 -13.24
CA ILE A 161 29.11 23.63 -12.91
C ILE A 161 29.71 22.98 -14.17
N ILE A 162 28.92 22.89 -15.25
CA ILE A 162 29.36 22.28 -16.50
C ILE A 162 30.51 23.07 -17.13
N LYS A 163 30.39 24.40 -17.19
CA LYS A 163 31.40 25.28 -17.81
C LYS A 163 32.78 25.16 -17.15
N TYR A 164 32.81 25.03 -15.82
CA TYR A 164 34.06 24.99 -15.06
C TYR A 164 34.46 23.58 -14.63
N GLY A 165 33.69 22.55 -15.00
CA GLY A 165 33.98 21.15 -14.67
C GLY A 165 34.00 20.87 -13.16
N ILE A 166 33.14 21.54 -12.40
CA ILE A 166 33.08 21.39 -10.93
C ILE A 166 32.54 19.99 -10.61
N LEU A 167 33.28 19.22 -9.81
CA LEU A 167 32.85 17.89 -9.37
C LEU A 167 31.79 18.02 -8.27
N SER A 168 30.89 17.05 -8.19
CA SER A 168 29.87 17.00 -7.12
C SER A 168 30.48 17.04 -5.72
N ASP A 169 31.66 16.45 -5.58
CA ASP A 169 32.39 16.32 -4.32
C ASP A 169 32.95 17.67 -3.84
N ASP A 170 33.05 18.66 -4.73
CA ASP A 170 33.52 20.02 -4.44
C ASP A 170 32.36 20.99 -4.16
N ILE A 171 31.12 20.52 -4.11
CA ILE A 171 29.94 21.33 -3.81
C ILE A 171 29.58 21.17 -2.33
N TYR A 172 29.86 22.21 -1.54
CA TYR A 172 29.56 22.24 -0.11
C TYR A 172 28.31 23.07 0.15
N ASN A 173 27.36 22.52 0.90
CA ASN A 173 26.25 23.30 1.44
C ASN A 173 26.71 24.01 2.71
N PHE A 174 26.41 25.30 2.82
CA PHE A 174 26.67 26.08 4.03
C PHE A 174 25.37 26.71 4.50
N ASP A 175 24.78 26.14 5.54
CA ASP A 175 23.55 26.63 6.17
C ASP A 175 23.69 26.68 7.70
N GLU A 176 23.00 27.63 8.30
CA GLU A 176 22.95 27.79 9.75
C GLU A 176 21.80 26.94 10.31
N SER A 177 22.11 25.89 11.07
CA SER A 177 21.12 25.03 11.71
C SER A 177 20.64 25.64 13.03
N GLY A 178 19.57 26.42 12.99
CA GLY A 178 18.89 26.94 14.18
C GLY A 178 17.98 25.89 14.84
N PHE A 179 18.21 25.58 16.12
CA PHE A 179 17.30 24.76 16.91
C PHE A 179 16.08 25.59 17.36
N ALA A 180 14.95 25.45 16.66
CA ALA A 180 13.69 26.04 17.10
C ALA A 180 13.01 25.16 18.17
N MET A 181 13.28 25.44 19.44
CA MET A 181 12.56 24.85 20.58
C MET A 181 11.11 25.37 20.59
N GLY A 182 10.12 24.50 20.36
CA GLY A 182 8.69 24.82 20.55
C GLY A 182 7.81 24.92 19.29
N ILE A 183 8.30 24.54 18.10
CA ILE A 183 7.53 24.48 16.85
C ILE A 183 7.51 22.99 16.43
N SER A 184 6.45 22.24 16.12
CA SER A 184 5.09 22.47 15.58
C SER A 184 4.21 21.23 15.85
N ALA A 185 2.87 21.37 15.81
CA ALA A 185 1.99 20.22 15.61
C ALA A 185 2.13 19.68 14.17
N THR A 186 2.71 18.49 14.01
CA THR A 186 2.81 17.76 12.74
C THR A 186 1.55 16.93 12.50
N THR A 187 0.91 17.09 11.35
CA THR A 187 -0.27 16.29 10.99
C THR A 187 0.11 15.16 10.06
N LYS A 188 -0.38 13.95 10.34
CA LYS A 188 -0.16 12.78 9.49
C LYS A 188 -1.13 12.80 8.31
N ILE A 189 -0.58 12.94 7.11
CA ILE A 189 -1.30 12.94 5.83
C ILE A 189 -1.10 11.61 5.09
N ILE A 190 -2.02 11.30 4.18
CA ILE A 190 -2.00 10.11 3.31
C ILE A 190 -1.57 10.58 1.91
N THR A 191 -0.62 9.86 1.32
CA THR A 191 -0.03 10.04 -0.02
C THR A 191 0.20 8.68 -0.65
#